data_AF-A0A7W6FHH1-F1
#
_entry.id   AF-A0A7W6FHH1-F1
#
_cell.length_a   1.000
_cell.length_b   1.000
_cell.length_c   1.000
_cell.angle_alpha   90.00
_cell.angle_beta   90.00
_cell.angle_gamma   90.00
#
_symmetry.space_group_name_H-M   'P 1'
#
loop_
_entity.id
_entity.type
_entity.pdbx_description
1 polymer ?
#
loop_
_entity_poly.entity_id
_entity_poly.type
_entity_poly.pdbx_seq_one_letter_code
_entity_poly.pdbx_strand_id
1 'polypeptide(L)'
;MVLIFIVLAVVGFFFTPAWLGLVGYAIYVFASRESRRNRAVESRVKKVIDAGQTYGVFQDLYFEAARGYARSKGAKAADTDGASAQMLVNGRLYFVVFVKAAGGGTAVSITDAAQLHREVDEFASRARS
;
A
#
# COMPACT_ATOMS: atom_id res chain seq x y z
N MET A 1 27.11 -21.32 11.66
CA MET A 1 25.99 -20.80 10.86
C MET A 1 25.32 -21.93 10.07
N VAL A 2 25.99 -22.61 9.13
CA VAL A 2 25.39 -23.72 8.33
C VAL A 2 24.99 -24.94 9.18
N LEU A 3 25.80 -25.33 10.16
CA LEU A 3 25.49 -26.46 11.08
C LEU A 3 24.22 -26.23 11.93
N ILE A 4 23.90 -24.98 12.26
CA ILE A 4 22.69 -24.63 13.02
C ILE A 4 21.44 -24.85 12.17
N PHE A 5 21.50 -24.49 10.88
CA PHE A 5 20.40 -24.73 9.93
C PHE A 5 20.18 -26.22 9.67
N ILE A 6 21.24 -27.03 9.63
CA ILE A 6 21.14 -28.49 9.44
C ILE A 6 20.54 -29.17 10.67
N VAL A 7 20.98 -28.81 11.88
CA VAL A 7 20.41 -29.34 13.13
C VAL A 7 18.95 -28.92 13.29
N LEU A 8 18.59 -27.67 12.96
CA LEU A 8 17.20 -27.21 12.93
C LEU A 8 16.35 -27.95 11.89
N ALA A 9 16.91 -28.26 10.72
CA ALA A 9 16.23 -29.02 9.68
C ALA A 9 15.98 -30.48 10.10
N VAL A 10 16.97 -31.14 10.71
CA VAL A 10 16.87 -32.54 11.16
C VAL A 10 15.95 -32.69 12.37
N VAL A 11 16.08 -31.82 13.38
CA VAL A 11 15.19 -31.83 14.57
C VAL A 11 13.76 -31.46 14.19
N GLY A 12 13.60 -30.53 13.25
CA GLY A 12 12.30 -30.15 12.74
C GLY A 12 11.65 -31.22 11.84
N PHE A 13 12.42 -32.01 11.09
CA PHE A 13 11.90 -33.15 10.34
C PHE A 13 11.22 -34.19 11.26
N PHE A 14 11.73 -34.36 12.49
CA PHE A 14 11.14 -35.25 13.51
C PHE A 14 9.97 -34.63 14.29
N PHE A 15 9.78 -33.31 14.24
CA PHE A 15 8.68 -32.58 14.88
C PHE A 15 7.78 -31.90 13.82
N THR A 16 7.16 -32.71 12.97
CA THR A 16 6.24 -32.27 11.89
C THR A 16 5.15 -31.29 12.37
N PRO A 17 4.53 -31.45 13.56
CA PRO A 17 3.56 -30.47 14.08
C PRO A 17 4.19 -29.11 14.41
N ALA A 18 5.46 -29.08 14.83
CA ALA A 18 6.14 -27.84 15.19
C ALA A 18 6.47 -26.99 13.95
N TRP A 19 6.81 -27.60 12.81
CA TRP A 19 6.96 -26.88 11.55
C TRP A 19 5.65 -26.30 11.05
N LEU A 20 4.54 -27.05 11.15
CA LEU A 20 3.23 -26.53 10.78
C LEU A 20 2.85 -25.32 11.65
N GLY A 21 3.16 -25.36 12.95
CA GLY A 21 3.03 -24.23 13.85
C GLY A 21 3.91 -23.03 13.46
N LEU A 22 5.17 -23.28 13.09
CA LEU A 22 6.12 -22.24 12.67
C LEU A 22 5.72 -21.59 11.33
N VAL A 23 5.30 -22.39 10.35
CA VAL A 23 4.79 -21.93 9.05
C VAL A 23 3.49 -21.16 9.24
N GLY A 24 2.56 -21.69 10.04
CA GLY A 24 1.31 -20.99 10.39
C GLY A 24 1.57 -19.66 11.09
N TYR A 25 2.51 -19.63 12.03
CA TYR A 25 2.93 -18.40 12.70
C TYR A 25 3.59 -17.41 11.74
N ALA A 26 4.45 -17.86 10.83
CA ALA A 26 5.07 -17.01 9.83
C ALA A 26 4.03 -16.38 8.88
N ILE A 27 3.05 -17.18 8.41
CA ILE A 27 1.93 -16.70 7.60
C ILE A 27 1.08 -15.69 8.40
N TYR A 28 0.78 -15.99 9.67
CA TYR A 28 0.02 -15.11 10.54
C TYR A 28 0.73 -13.76 10.73
N VAL A 29 2.03 -13.75 11.02
CA VAL A 29 2.83 -12.53 11.15
C VAL A 29 2.85 -11.74 9.85
N PHE A 30 2.99 -12.42 8.71
CA PHE A 30 3.00 -11.77 7.40
C PHE A 30 1.66 -11.11 7.07
N ALA A 31 0.55 -11.83 7.25
CA ALA A 31 -0.80 -11.29 7.03
C ALA A 31 -1.13 -10.14 8.00
N SER A 32 -0.70 -10.27 9.26
CA SER A 32 -0.92 -9.22 10.27
C SER A 32 -0.13 -7.95 9.97
N ARG A 33 1.10 -8.07 9.43
CA ARG A 33 1.91 -6.92 8.97
C ARG A 33 1.23 -6.18 7.81
N GLU A 34 0.71 -6.92 6.84
CA GLU A 34 -0.01 -6.32 5.71
C GLU A 34 -1.27 -5.59 6.16
N SER A 35 -2.04 -6.18 7.08
CA SER A 35 -3.24 -5.54 7.65
C SER A 35 -2.93 -4.23 8.36
N ARG A 36 -1.86 -4.18 9.17
CA ARG A 36 -1.44 -2.96 9.87
C ARG A 36 -1.00 -1.86 8.90
N ARG A 37 -0.20 -2.21 7.89
CA ARG A 37 0.25 -1.28 6.85
C ARG A 37 -0.94 -0.67 6.11
N ASN A 38 -1.87 -1.52 5.66
CA ASN A 38 -3.01 -1.08 4.88
C ASN A 38 -3.92 -0.16 5.72
N ARG A 39 -4.21 -0.51 6.98
CA ARG A 39 -4.98 0.35 7.89
C ARG A 39 -4.31 1.71 8.13
N ALA A 40 -2.99 1.74 8.27
CA ALA A 40 -2.26 2.99 8.46
C ALA A 40 -2.42 3.92 7.25
N VAL A 41 -2.20 3.41 6.03
CA VAL A 41 -2.37 4.18 4.79
C VAL A 41 -3.83 4.63 4.63
N GLU A 42 -4.78 3.70 4.77
CA GLU A 42 -6.20 3.98 4.58
C GLU A 42 -6.72 5.03 5.58
N SER A 43 -6.25 4.99 6.82
CA SER A 43 -6.57 6.00 7.84
C SER A 43 -6.07 7.39 7.47
N ARG A 44 -4.87 7.52 6.88
CA ARG A 44 -4.34 8.83 6.45
C ARG A 44 -5.11 9.36 5.25
N VAL A 45 -5.36 8.52 4.25
CA VAL A 45 -6.16 8.90 3.07
C VAL A 45 -7.56 9.36 3.50
N LYS A 46 -8.20 8.60 4.40
CA LYS A 46 -9.52 8.98 4.94
C LYS A 46 -9.48 10.32 5.67
N LYS A 47 -8.44 10.62 6.45
CA LYS A 47 -8.31 11.94 7.11
C LYS A 47 -8.27 13.09 6.11
N VAL A 48 -7.57 12.93 4.98
CA VAL A 48 -7.52 13.98 3.94
C VAL A 48 -8.90 14.16 3.29
N ILE A 49 -9.60 13.06 3.00
CA ILE A 49 -10.96 13.09 2.42
C ILE A 49 -11.97 13.71 3.40
N ASP A 50 -11.95 13.29 4.67
CA ASP A 50 -12.85 13.80 5.70
C ASP A 50 -12.59 15.29 5.98
N ALA A 51 -11.35 15.76 5.80
CA ALA A 51 -11.00 17.18 5.86
C ALA A 51 -11.39 17.97 4.61
N GLY A 52 -11.95 17.33 3.57
CA GLY A 52 -12.29 17.95 2.30
C GLY A 52 -11.07 18.40 1.48
N GLN A 53 -9.88 17.90 1.82
CA GLN A 53 -8.64 18.22 1.13
C GLN A 53 -8.39 17.21 0.00
N THR A 54 -7.68 17.64 -1.04
CA THR A 54 -7.22 16.78 -2.14
C THR A 54 -5.73 16.44 -2.02
N TYR A 55 -5.04 17.05 -1.06
CA TYR A 55 -3.61 16.87 -0.85
C TYR A 55 -3.26 16.92 0.64
N GLY A 56 -2.31 16.07 1.05
CA GLY A 56 -1.76 16.09 2.42
C GLY A 56 -0.37 15.47 2.49
N VAL A 57 0.46 15.98 3.38
CA VAL A 57 1.81 15.44 3.64
C VAL A 57 1.85 14.82 5.03
N PHE A 58 2.24 13.54 5.09
CA PHE A 58 2.31 12.76 6.32
C PHE A 58 3.75 12.35 6.59
N GLN A 59 4.39 12.97 7.59
CA GLN A 59 5.75 12.60 8.00
C GLN A 59 5.83 11.28 8.75
N ASP A 60 4.72 10.87 9.35
CA ASP A 60 4.54 9.60 10.06
C ASP A 60 4.22 8.42 9.12
N LEU A 61 4.01 8.69 7.83
CA LEU A 61 3.76 7.67 6.82
C LEU A 61 5.01 7.48 5.95
N TYR A 62 5.71 6.37 6.15
CA TYR A 62 6.84 5.99 5.30
C TYR A 62 6.40 5.66 3.88
N PHE A 63 7.14 6.16 2.90
CA PHE A 63 6.83 5.95 1.49
C PHE A 63 6.85 4.47 1.10
N GLU A 64 7.73 3.65 1.67
CA GLU A 64 7.74 2.20 1.41
C GLU A 64 6.43 1.52 1.83
N ALA A 65 5.79 2.00 2.91
CA ALA A 65 4.51 1.48 3.36
C ALA A 65 3.39 1.83 2.36
N ALA A 66 3.36 3.08 1.88
CA ALA A 66 2.42 3.53 0.88
C ALA A 66 2.62 2.82 -0.47
N ARG A 67 3.88 2.65 -0.91
CA ARG A 67 4.23 1.90 -2.11
C ARG A 67 3.82 0.43 -2.02
N GLY A 68 4.06 -0.20 -0.87
CA GLY A 68 3.64 -1.58 -0.61
C GLY A 68 2.13 -1.75 -0.65
N TYR A 69 1.38 -0.80 -0.08
CA TYR A 69 -0.08 -0.75 -0.18
C TYR A 69 -0.55 -0.58 -1.63
N ALA A 70 0.06 0.34 -2.38
CA ALA A 70 -0.31 0.56 -3.77
C ALA A 70 -0.12 -0.72 -4.62
N ARG A 71 1.01 -1.41 -4.44
CA ARG A 71 1.28 -2.69 -5.09
C ARG A 71 0.23 -3.76 -4.74
N SER A 72 -0.17 -3.87 -3.47
CA SER A 72 -1.19 -4.85 -3.07
C SER A 72 -2.58 -4.53 -3.62
N LYS A 73 -2.83 -3.28 -4.02
CA LYS A 73 -4.05 -2.83 -4.70
C LYS A 73 -3.95 -2.87 -6.24
N GLY A 74 -2.87 -3.43 -6.78
CA GLY A 74 -2.70 -3.62 -8.24
C GLY A 74 -2.10 -2.43 -8.98
N ALA A 75 -1.37 -1.54 -8.29
CA ALA A 75 -0.63 -0.46 -8.92
C ALA A 75 0.32 -0.98 -10.02
N LYS A 76 0.11 -0.52 -11.26
CA LYS A 76 1.00 -0.87 -12.40
C LYS A 76 2.25 0.01 -12.46
N ALA A 77 2.20 1.24 -11.96
CA ALA A 77 3.30 2.21 -11.94
C ALA A 77 3.67 2.58 -10.50
N ALA A 78 4.37 1.66 -9.82
CA ALA A 78 4.92 1.89 -8.47
C ALA A 78 6.44 2.05 -8.56
N ASP A 79 6.86 3.24 -8.96
CA ASP A 79 8.26 3.65 -9.11
C ASP A 79 8.92 4.00 -7.78
N THR A 80 10.19 4.40 -7.84
CA THR A 80 11.03 4.72 -6.69
C THR A 80 10.53 5.94 -5.91
N ASP A 81 9.88 6.87 -6.60
CA ASP A 81 9.45 8.15 -6.05
C ASP A 81 7.93 8.36 -6.07
N GLY A 82 7.19 7.50 -6.77
CA GLY A 82 5.73 7.60 -6.91
C GLY A 82 5.03 6.25 -7.00
N ALA A 83 3.86 6.15 -6.39
CA ALA A 83 2.98 4.99 -6.53
C ALA A 83 1.51 5.43 -6.50
N SER A 84 0.63 4.76 -7.23
CA SER A 84 -0.80 5.10 -7.26
C SER A 84 -1.69 3.90 -7.01
N ALA A 85 -2.86 4.13 -6.40
CA ALA A 85 -3.82 3.08 -6.13
C ALA A 85 -5.25 3.62 -6.21
N GLN A 86 -6.19 2.74 -6.54
CA GLN A 86 -7.61 3.02 -6.39
C GLN A 86 -8.06 2.62 -4.99
N MET A 87 -8.84 3.48 -4.35
CA MET A 87 -9.33 3.25 -3.00
C MET A 87 -10.83 3.60 -2.91
N LEU A 88 -11.61 2.67 -2.38
CA LEU A 88 -13.02 2.90 -2.09
C LEU A 88 -13.16 3.48 -0.67
N VAL A 89 -13.67 4.71 -0.56
CA VAL A 89 -13.89 5.39 0.72
C VAL A 89 -15.33 5.88 0.77
N ASN A 90 -16.09 5.47 1.79
CA ASN A 90 -17.49 5.84 1.97
C ASN A 90 -18.35 5.60 0.70
N GLY A 91 -18.08 4.51 -0.03
CA GLY A 91 -18.80 4.15 -1.27
C GLY A 91 -18.38 4.92 -2.53
N ARG A 92 -17.40 5.83 -2.44
CA ARG A 92 -16.83 6.56 -3.58
C ARG A 92 -15.43 6.05 -3.93
N LEU A 93 -15.16 5.91 -5.22
CA LEU A 93 -13.87 5.47 -5.71
C LEU A 93 -12.95 6.66 -5.91
N TYR A 94 -11.80 6.63 -5.24
CA TYR A 94 -10.76 7.65 -5.33
C TYR A 94 -9.51 7.09 -5.99
N PHE A 95 -8.89 7.90 -6.82
CA PHE A 95 -7.53 7.68 -7.29
C PHE A 95 -6.56 8.39 -6.35
N VAL A 96 -5.69 7.61 -5.71
CA VAL A 96 -4.74 8.11 -4.71
C VAL A 96 -3.34 7.97 -5.27
N VAL A 97 -2.58 9.07 -5.27
CA VAL A 97 -1.17 9.10 -5.65
C VAL A 97 -0.33 9.38 -4.42
N PHE A 98 0.65 8.53 -4.19
CA PHE A 98 1.64 8.62 -3.12
C PHE A 98 2.97 9.04 -3.74
N VAL A 99 3.60 10.06 -3.17
CA VAL A 99 4.92 10.55 -3.60
C VAL A 99 5.82 10.68 -2.38
N LYS A 100 7.11 10.38 -2.54
CA LYS A 100 8.08 10.56 -1.47
C LYS A 100 8.25 12.06 -1.15
N ALA A 101 8.01 12.44 0.10
CA ALA A 101 8.21 13.82 0.54
C ALA A 101 9.70 14.08 0.86
N ALA A 102 10.17 15.32 0.64
CA ALA A 102 11.56 15.71 0.87
C ALA A 102 12.06 15.46 2.31
N GLY A 103 11.16 15.44 3.30
CA GLY A 103 11.46 15.14 4.71
C GLY A 103 11.37 13.65 5.11
N GLY A 104 11.29 12.72 4.16
CA GLY A 104 11.21 11.26 4.44
C GLY A 104 9.81 10.70 4.69
N GLY A 105 8.79 11.56 4.67
CA GLY A 105 7.38 11.16 4.72
C GLY A 105 6.76 10.84 3.36
N THR A 106 5.44 10.82 3.32
CA THR A 106 4.65 10.59 2.11
C THR A 106 3.71 11.76 1.85
N ALA A 107 3.82 12.35 0.66
CA ALA A 107 2.78 13.22 0.12
C ALA A 107 1.69 12.36 -0.54
N VAL A 108 0.44 12.69 -0.27
CA VAL A 108 -0.74 11.99 -0.74
C VAL A 108 -1.59 12.98 -1.52
N SER A 109 -1.88 12.66 -2.78
CA SER A 109 -2.83 13.39 -3.61
C SER A 109 -4.03 12.49 -3.87
N ILE A 110 -5.23 13.06 -3.80
CA ILE A 110 -6.50 12.35 -3.90
C ILE A 110 -7.35 13.04 -4.95
N THR A 111 -7.79 12.26 -5.94
CA THR A 111 -8.69 12.71 -6.99
C THR A 111 -9.90 11.78 -7.04
N ASP A 112 -11.10 12.34 -7.15
CA ASP A 112 -12.31 11.53 -7.38
C ASP A 112 -12.22 10.85 -8.76
N ALA A 113 -12.44 9.54 -8.83
CA ALA A 113 -12.32 8.80 -10.08
C ALA A 113 -13.31 9.28 -11.15
N ALA A 114 -14.50 9.75 -10.75
CA ALA A 114 -15.51 10.29 -11.66
C ALA A 114 -15.14 11.70 -12.16
N GLN A 115 -14.38 12.47 -11.37
CA GLN A 115 -13.81 13.73 -11.85
C GLN A 115 -12.66 13.47 -12.81
N LEU A 116 -11.77 12.53 -12.49
CA LEU A 116 -10.63 12.18 -13.35
C LEU A 116 -11.06 11.69 -14.73
N HIS A 117 -12.09 10.83 -14.82
CA HIS A 117 -12.61 10.38 -16.12
C HIS A 117 -13.12 11.55 -16.96
N ARG A 118 -13.87 12.48 -16.35
CA ARG A 118 -14.37 13.67 -17.06
C ARG A 118 -13.24 14.56 -17.58
N GLU A 119 -12.22 14.80 -16.76
CA GLU A 119 -11.05 15.58 -17.18
C GLU A 119 -10.30 14.91 -18.32
N VAL A 120 -10.07 13.59 -18.24
CA VAL A 120 -9.40 12.83 -19.30
C VAL A 120 -10.21 12.86 -20.60
N ASP A 121 -11.53 12.71 -20.53
CA ASP A 121 -12.41 12.78 -21.70
C ASP A 121 -12.41 14.17 -22.34
N GLU A 122 -12.38 15.23 -21.53
CA GLU A 122 -12.30 16.62 -21.99
C GLU A 122 -10.94 16.95 -22.62
N PHE A 123 -9.84 16.45 -22.04
CA PHE A 123 -8.52 16.56 -22.66
C PHE A 123 -8.44 15.78 -23.98
N ALA A 124 -9.01 14.58 -24.02
CA ALA A 124 -9.02 13.75 -25.21
C ALA A 124 -9.90 14.32 -26.35
N SER A 125 -10.93 15.10 -26.03
CA SER A 125 -11.74 15.80 -27.03
C SER A 125 -11.05 17.05 -27.58
N ARG A 126 -10.38 17.83 -26.72
CA ARG A 126 -9.56 18.98 -27.13
C ARG A 126 -8.34 18.61 -27.99
N ALA A 127 -7.74 17.45 -27.75
CA ALA A 127 -6.62 16.97 -28.55
C ALA A 127 -7.02 16.50 -29.96
N ARG A 128 -8.33 16.30 -30.22
CA ARG A 128 -8.87 15.86 -31.51
C ARG A 128 -9.51 16.98 -32.34
N SER A 129 -9.71 18.16 -31.76
CA SER A 129 -10.17 19.37 -32.46
C SER A 129 -9.00 20.18 -32.98
#